data_AF-A0AA41LAU7-F1
#
_entry.id   AF-A0AA41LAU7-F1
#
_cell.length_a   1.000
_cell.length_b   1.000
_cell.length_c   1.000
_cell.angle_alpha   90.00
_cell.angle_beta   90.00
_cell.angle_gamma   90.00
#
_symmetry.space_group_name_H-M   'P 1'
#
loop_
_entity.id
_entity.type
_entity.pdbx_description
1 polymer ?
#
loop_
_entity_poly.entity_id
_entity_poly.type
_entity_poly.pdbx_seq_one_letter_code
_entity_poly.pdbx_strand_id
1 'polypeptide(L)'
;MPQKLIAALNWIKDNVLAVLIASFVIPGILSVFNQQFEITKAIYETDYKGAKTKFLECDRLHSDYLAAAGANAGAAQVLQEHFNPDTIAKKGSSEIYFVAFKGTMETYQKSLGQVQELFTKTSRCHSELAGNYENLALSLDLIDEFQNETKQGAEKVSSLIARRDTLAKNLLKRADPNAIFGALISGDEKSIQIAMQTANFGDLAKLQSQNIELESAVQNQQRVQFSELNKLFAKELNRRFHRGLFSYFWSLVRI
;
A
#
# COMPACT_ATOMS: atom_id res chain seq x y z
N MET A 1 55.91 23.01 -53.04
CA MET A 1 54.90 23.94 -52.47
C MET A 1 53.67 23.31 -51.78
N PRO A 2 53.45 21.98 -51.66
CA PRO A 2 52.25 21.44 -50.98
C PRO A 2 52.43 21.22 -49.46
N GLN A 3 53.65 21.03 -48.95
CA GLN A 3 53.89 20.70 -47.53
C GLN A 3 53.46 21.79 -46.54
N LYS A 4 53.66 23.08 -46.86
CA LYS A 4 53.26 24.18 -45.97
C LYS A 4 51.73 24.36 -45.91
N LEU A 5 51.04 24.04 -47.01
CA LEU A 5 49.57 24.10 -47.07
C LEU A 5 48.93 22.94 -46.30
N ILE A 6 49.51 21.73 -46.41
CA ILE A 6 49.11 20.55 -45.63
C ILE A 6 49.38 20.77 -44.13
N ALA A 7 50.52 21.35 -43.77
CA ALA A 7 50.83 21.68 -42.37
C ALA A 7 49.89 22.74 -41.78
N ALA A 8 49.51 23.76 -42.56
CA ALA A 8 48.54 24.78 -42.13
C ALA A 8 47.12 24.21 -42.00
N LEU A 9 46.71 23.33 -42.93
CA LEU A 9 45.43 22.62 -42.85
C LEU A 9 45.37 21.67 -41.64
N ASN A 10 46.46 20.96 -41.32
CA ASN A 10 46.54 20.13 -40.13
C ASN A 10 46.54 20.98 -38.85
N TRP A 11 47.24 22.12 -38.81
CA TRP A 11 47.21 23.03 -37.67
C TRP A 11 45.81 23.62 -37.43
N ILE A 12 45.11 24.02 -38.50
CA ILE A 12 43.72 24.49 -38.43
C ILE A 12 42.81 23.35 -37.97
N LYS A 13 42.95 22.16 -38.54
CA LYS A 13 42.17 20.98 -38.13
C LYS A 13 42.39 20.66 -36.65
N ASP A 14 43.61 20.68 -36.15
CA ASP A 14 43.90 20.30 -34.77
C ASP A 14 43.52 21.39 -33.76
N ASN A 15 43.70 22.68 -34.11
CA ASN A 15 43.41 23.79 -33.19
C ASN A 15 41.98 24.33 -33.30
N VAL A 16 41.41 24.43 -34.50
CA VAL A 16 40.02 24.91 -34.69
C VAL A 16 39.02 23.85 -34.26
N LEU A 17 39.30 22.56 -34.48
CA LEU A 17 38.45 21.49 -33.96
C LEU A 17 38.52 21.44 -32.43
N ALA A 18 39.72 21.58 -31.83
CA ALA A 18 39.87 21.67 -30.38
C ALA A 18 39.11 22.87 -29.79
N VAL A 19 39.19 24.04 -30.44
CA VAL A 19 38.44 25.24 -30.04
C VAL A 19 36.94 25.04 -30.21
N LEU A 20 36.45 24.44 -31.30
CA LEU A 20 35.03 24.16 -31.50
C LEU A 20 34.49 23.16 -30.48
N ILE A 21 35.26 22.11 -30.16
CA ILE A 21 34.90 21.14 -29.11
C ILE A 21 34.85 21.83 -27.75
N ALA A 22 35.85 22.64 -27.42
CA ALA A 22 35.93 23.37 -26.15
C ALA A 22 34.85 24.45 -26.00
N SER A 23 34.49 25.14 -27.09
CA SER A 23 33.57 26.28 -27.05
C SER A 23 32.10 25.92 -27.28
N PHE A 24 31.80 24.82 -27.96
CA PHE A 24 30.41 24.47 -28.29
C PHE A 24 30.00 23.08 -27.79
N VAL A 25 30.86 22.07 -27.96
CA VAL A 25 30.51 20.68 -27.60
C VAL A 25 30.50 20.50 -26.08
N ILE A 26 31.56 20.94 -25.38
CA ILE A 26 31.64 20.81 -23.92
C ILE A 26 30.53 21.61 -23.21
N PRO A 27 30.28 22.90 -23.52
CA PRO A 27 29.20 23.66 -22.88
C PRO A 27 27.81 23.11 -23.22
N GLY A 28 27.58 22.65 -24.46
CA GLY A 28 26.32 22.02 -24.86
C GLY A 28 26.05 20.73 -24.09
N ILE A 29 27.07 19.87 -23.94
CA ILE A 29 27.00 18.65 -23.14
C ILE A 29 26.73 18.98 -21.67
N LEU A 30 27.45 19.94 -21.09
CA LEU A 30 27.26 20.38 -19.70
C LEU A 30 25.86 20.96 -19.47
N SER A 31 25.31 21.69 -20.44
CA SER A 31 23.95 22.25 -20.37
C SER A 31 22.90 21.15 -20.36
N VAL A 32 23.00 20.17 -21.27
CA VAL A 32 22.07 19.02 -21.31
C VAL A 32 22.22 18.16 -20.05
N PHE A 33 23.45 17.94 -19.58
CA PHE A 33 23.71 17.22 -18.33
C PHE A 33 23.06 17.92 -17.13
N ASN A 34 23.29 19.22 -16.96
CA ASN A 34 22.71 19.98 -15.85
C ASN A 34 21.18 19.96 -15.91
N GLN A 35 20.59 20.08 -17.10
CA GLN A 35 19.14 20.01 -17.24
C GLN A 35 18.58 18.62 -16.86
N GLN A 36 19.21 17.53 -17.32
CA GLN A 36 18.80 16.18 -16.95
C GLN A 36 19.01 15.89 -15.46
N PHE A 37 20.09 16.40 -14.88
CA PHE A 37 20.37 16.29 -13.46
C PHE A 37 19.29 16.99 -12.62
N GLU A 38 18.95 18.24 -12.95
CA GLU A 38 17.91 19.00 -12.24
C GLU A 38 16.53 18.34 -12.38
N ILE A 39 16.18 17.82 -13.56
CA ILE A 39 14.92 17.06 -13.75
C ILE A 39 14.93 15.80 -12.88
N THR A 40 16.01 15.02 -12.89
CA THR A 40 16.11 13.78 -12.11
C THR A 40 16.07 14.07 -10.61
N LYS A 41 16.72 15.16 -10.18
CA LYS A 41 16.67 15.63 -8.80
C LYS A 41 15.26 16.05 -8.39
N ALA A 42 14.55 16.79 -9.24
CA ALA A 42 13.15 17.15 -8.98
C ALA A 42 12.28 15.90 -8.81
N ILE A 43 12.35 14.94 -9.74
CA ILE A 43 11.60 13.66 -9.65
C ILE A 43 11.95 12.91 -8.36
N TYR A 44 13.22 12.89 -7.95
CA TYR A 44 13.63 12.28 -6.69
C TYR A 44 13.03 12.98 -5.46
N GLU A 45 13.15 14.32 -5.40
CA GLU A 45 12.76 15.11 -4.24
C GLU A 45 11.24 15.24 -4.07
N THR A 46 10.48 15.32 -5.17
CA THR A 46 9.02 15.45 -5.14
C THR A 46 8.33 14.10 -5.21
N ASP A 47 8.59 13.33 -6.27
CA ASP A 47 7.74 12.21 -6.65
C ASP A 47 8.17 10.95 -5.89
N TYR A 48 9.46 10.58 -5.95
CA TYR A 48 9.96 9.38 -5.28
C TYR A 48 9.91 9.49 -3.76
N LYS A 49 10.39 10.60 -3.20
CA LYS A 49 10.32 10.83 -1.75
C LYS A 49 8.87 10.95 -1.27
N GLY A 50 8.00 11.59 -2.06
CA GLY A 50 6.56 11.67 -1.80
C GLY A 50 5.90 10.29 -1.74
N ALA A 51 6.12 9.46 -2.77
CA ALA A 51 5.60 8.10 -2.83
C ALA A 51 6.11 7.23 -1.66
N LYS A 52 7.40 7.30 -1.35
CA LYS A 52 8.00 6.56 -0.22
C LYS A 52 7.42 7.00 1.13
N THR A 53 7.22 8.30 1.33
CA THR A 53 6.61 8.83 2.56
C THR A 53 5.17 8.36 2.70
N LYS A 54 4.41 8.43 1.60
CA LYS A 54 3.02 7.95 1.56
C LYS A 54 2.93 6.44 1.78
N PHE A 55 3.89 5.65 1.30
CA PHE A 55 3.97 4.22 1.58
C PHE A 55 4.08 3.94 3.09
N LEU A 56 4.98 4.64 3.79
CA LEU A 56 5.14 4.49 5.24
C LEU A 56 3.88 4.93 6.01
N GLU A 57 3.20 5.99 5.56
CA GLU A 57 1.92 6.42 6.11
C GLU A 57 0.85 5.35 5.95
N CYS A 58 0.67 4.80 4.74
CA CYS A 58 -0.32 3.77 4.49
C CYS A 58 0.00 2.48 5.24
N ASP A 59 1.28 2.11 5.35
CA ASP A 59 1.68 0.92 6.10
C ASP A 59 1.39 1.04 7.60
N ARG A 60 1.63 2.23 8.18
CA ARG A 60 1.27 2.52 9.56
C ARG A 60 -0.25 2.44 9.76
N LEU A 61 -1.00 3.04 8.84
CA LEU A 61 -2.46 3.06 8.88
C LEU A 61 -3.08 1.66 8.73
N HIS A 62 -2.50 0.82 7.88
CA HIS A 62 -2.88 -0.58 7.73
C HIS A 62 -2.56 -1.37 9.02
N SER A 63 -1.41 -1.09 9.66
CA SER A 63 -1.07 -1.70 10.94
C SER A 63 -2.06 -1.28 12.06
N ASP A 64 -2.47 -0.01 12.09
CA ASP A 64 -3.49 0.49 13.01
C ASP A 64 -4.86 -0.19 12.74
N TYR A 65 -5.21 -0.40 11.46
CA TYR A 65 -6.39 -1.17 11.05
C TYR A 65 -6.36 -2.62 11.56
N LEU A 66 -5.23 -3.32 11.39
CA LEU A 66 -5.09 -4.70 11.88
C LEU A 66 -5.16 -4.79 13.40
N ALA A 67 -4.59 -3.81 14.12
CA ALA A 67 -4.71 -3.75 15.57
C ALA A 67 -6.17 -3.59 16.02
N ALA A 68 -6.92 -2.70 15.36
CA ALA A 68 -8.34 -2.52 15.64
C ALA A 68 -9.16 -3.78 15.30
N ALA A 69 -8.87 -4.42 14.16
CA ALA A 69 -9.50 -5.68 13.78
C ALA A 69 -9.19 -6.79 14.81
N GLY A 70 -7.95 -6.85 15.29
CA GLY A 70 -7.50 -7.73 16.37
C GLY A 70 -8.29 -7.53 17.66
N ALA A 71 -8.46 -6.28 18.09
CA ALA A 71 -9.29 -5.95 19.25
C ALA A 71 -10.76 -6.39 19.04
N ASN A 72 -11.30 -6.19 17.84
CA ASN A 72 -12.66 -6.62 17.50
C ASN A 72 -12.83 -8.15 17.51
N ALA A 73 -11.84 -8.89 17.03
CA ALA A 73 -11.83 -10.35 17.13
C ALA A 73 -11.72 -10.83 18.57
N GLY A 74 -10.90 -10.17 19.40
CA GLY A 74 -10.83 -10.44 20.83
C GLY A 74 -12.18 -10.21 21.52
N ALA A 75 -12.89 -9.13 21.18
CA ALA A 75 -14.23 -8.87 21.70
C ALA A 75 -15.25 -9.94 21.24
N ALA A 76 -15.17 -10.41 20.00
CA ALA A 76 -15.98 -11.54 19.53
C ALA A 76 -15.66 -12.85 20.26
N GLN A 77 -14.39 -13.09 20.59
CA GLN A 77 -13.97 -14.25 21.37
C GLN A 77 -14.50 -14.20 22.81
N VAL A 78 -14.46 -13.03 23.46
CA VAL A 78 -15.10 -12.83 24.78
C VAL A 78 -16.59 -13.14 24.73
N LEU A 79 -17.28 -12.71 23.66
CA LEU A 79 -18.69 -13.05 23.45
C LEU A 79 -18.90 -14.57 23.37
N GLN A 80 -18.05 -15.28 22.60
CA GLN A 80 -18.12 -16.73 22.50
C GLN A 80 -17.85 -17.43 23.84
N GLU A 81 -16.83 -17.01 24.58
CA GLU A 81 -16.38 -17.69 25.80
C GLU A 81 -17.38 -17.50 26.95
N HIS A 82 -17.94 -16.31 27.10
CA HIS A 82 -18.80 -15.96 28.24
C HIS A 82 -20.30 -16.02 27.95
N PHE A 83 -20.70 -15.97 26.67
CA PHE A 83 -22.10 -15.97 26.23
C PHE A 83 -22.38 -17.10 25.24
N ASN A 84 -21.80 -18.28 25.49
CA ASN A 84 -22.18 -19.51 24.78
C ASN A 84 -23.56 -20.04 25.23
N PRO A 85 -24.20 -20.90 24.41
CA PRO A 85 -25.53 -21.44 24.70
C PRO A 85 -25.67 -22.10 26.08
N ASP A 86 -24.67 -22.85 26.54
CA ASP A 86 -24.69 -23.53 27.84
C ASP A 86 -24.72 -22.55 29.01
N THR A 87 -23.96 -21.45 28.89
CA THR A 87 -23.89 -20.41 29.92
C THR A 87 -25.17 -19.58 29.92
N ILE A 88 -25.70 -19.27 28.74
CA ILE A 88 -26.98 -18.57 28.58
C ILE A 88 -28.13 -19.42 29.14
N ALA A 89 -28.15 -20.73 28.88
CA ALA A 89 -29.18 -21.61 29.44
C ALA A 89 -29.18 -21.62 30.98
N LYS A 90 -28.00 -21.45 31.60
CA LYS A 90 -27.84 -21.43 33.06
C LYS A 90 -28.08 -20.06 33.70
N LYS A 91 -27.70 -18.98 33.02
CA LYS A 91 -27.61 -17.63 33.61
C LYS A 91 -28.40 -16.55 32.86
N GLY A 92 -28.99 -16.87 31.72
CA GLY A 92 -29.63 -15.91 30.80
C GLY A 92 -30.84 -15.16 31.36
N SER A 93 -31.44 -15.65 32.44
CA SER A 93 -32.51 -14.95 33.17
C SER A 93 -32.00 -13.99 34.25
N SER A 94 -30.69 -13.98 34.53
CA SER A 94 -30.08 -13.08 35.52
C SER A 94 -29.91 -11.67 34.94
N GLU A 95 -30.41 -10.67 35.65
CA GLU A 95 -30.25 -9.26 35.30
C GLU A 95 -28.77 -8.86 35.18
N ILE A 96 -27.92 -9.31 36.11
CA ILE A 96 -26.47 -9.03 36.10
C ILE A 96 -25.82 -9.61 34.84
N TYR A 97 -26.23 -10.82 34.45
CA TYR A 97 -25.71 -11.48 33.26
C TYR A 97 -26.15 -10.76 31.97
N PHE A 98 -27.40 -10.29 31.93
CA PHE A 98 -27.91 -9.48 30.82
C PHE A 98 -27.19 -8.13 30.69
N VAL A 99 -26.95 -7.43 31.79
CA VAL A 99 -26.17 -6.17 31.80
C VAL A 99 -24.75 -6.40 31.30
N ALA A 100 -24.10 -7.49 31.73
CA ALA A 100 -22.76 -7.86 31.25
C ALA A 100 -22.76 -8.17 29.74
N PHE A 101 -23.76 -8.90 29.24
CA PHE A 101 -23.94 -9.17 27.81
C PHE A 101 -24.07 -7.87 27.01
N LYS A 102 -24.97 -6.99 27.44
CA LYS A 102 -25.21 -5.69 26.79
C LYS A 102 -23.93 -4.86 26.72
N GLY A 103 -23.18 -4.73 27.82
CA GLY A 103 -21.93 -3.96 27.83
C GLY A 103 -20.83 -4.56 26.94
N THR A 104 -20.77 -5.89 26.85
CA THR A 104 -19.83 -6.59 25.95
C THR A 104 -20.20 -6.35 24.48
N MET A 105 -21.50 -6.41 24.17
CA MET A 105 -22.03 -6.14 22.84
C MET A 105 -21.82 -4.69 22.40
N GLU A 106 -22.03 -3.71 23.28
CA GLU A 106 -21.75 -2.29 23.01
C GLU A 106 -20.25 -2.06 22.74
N THR A 107 -19.38 -2.73 23.49
CA THR A 107 -17.93 -2.67 23.29
C THR A 107 -17.53 -3.26 21.93
N TYR A 108 -18.12 -4.40 21.56
CA TYR A 108 -17.93 -5.02 20.26
C TYR A 108 -18.39 -4.08 19.13
N GLN A 109 -19.57 -3.47 19.25
CA GLN A 109 -20.09 -2.52 18.25
C GLN A 109 -19.19 -1.30 18.08
N LYS A 110 -18.70 -0.74 19.18
CA LYS A 110 -17.77 0.40 19.15
C LYS A 110 -16.46 0.02 18.46
N SER A 111 -15.93 -1.17 18.75
CA SER A 111 -14.73 -1.69 18.10
C SER A 111 -14.95 -1.86 16.59
N LEU A 112 -16.09 -2.42 16.18
CA LEU A 112 -16.45 -2.58 14.78
C LEU A 112 -16.50 -1.24 14.03
N GLY A 113 -17.05 -0.18 14.66
CA GLY A 113 -17.04 1.17 14.09
C GLY A 113 -15.62 1.69 13.81
N GLN A 114 -14.69 1.47 14.75
CA GLN A 114 -13.27 1.83 14.56
C GLN A 114 -12.61 1.03 13.43
N VAL A 115 -12.92 -0.27 13.33
CA VAL A 115 -12.45 -1.13 12.23
C VAL A 115 -12.91 -0.58 10.88
N GLN A 116 -14.18 -0.19 10.75
CA GLN A 116 -14.73 0.33 9.50
C GLN A 116 -14.13 1.69 9.11
N GLU A 117 -13.92 2.57 10.08
CA GLU A 117 -13.26 3.86 9.88
C GLU A 117 -11.83 3.67 9.36
N LEU A 118 -11.04 2.83 10.05
CA LEU A 118 -9.65 2.56 9.69
C LEU A 118 -9.53 1.81 8.36
N PHE A 119 -10.44 0.89 8.06
CA PHE A 119 -10.50 0.22 6.76
C PHE A 119 -10.68 1.24 5.62
N THR A 120 -11.62 2.17 5.78
CA THR A 120 -11.90 3.20 4.77
C THR A 120 -10.68 4.10 4.55
N LYS A 121 -10.04 4.54 5.65
CA LYS A 121 -8.83 5.36 5.59
C LYS A 121 -7.66 4.61 4.93
N THR A 122 -7.47 3.34 5.29
CA THR A 122 -6.41 2.47 4.74
C THR A 122 -6.60 2.27 3.24
N SER A 123 -7.81 1.92 2.81
CA SER A 123 -8.17 1.73 1.40
C SER A 123 -7.90 3.00 0.57
N ARG A 124 -8.36 4.16 1.08
CA ARG A 124 -8.08 5.45 0.44
C ARG A 124 -6.59 5.73 0.33
N CYS A 125 -5.83 5.50 1.41
CA CYS A 125 -4.38 5.73 1.40
C CYS A 125 -3.68 4.89 0.33
N HIS A 126 -3.99 3.60 0.25
CA HIS A 126 -3.40 2.71 -0.77
C HIS A 126 -3.79 3.12 -2.19
N SER A 127 -5.00 3.63 -2.41
CA SER A 127 -5.41 4.18 -3.71
C SER A 127 -4.59 5.41 -4.08
N GLU A 128 -4.40 6.34 -3.14
CA GLU A 128 -3.56 7.54 -3.34
C GLU A 128 -2.09 7.15 -3.59
N LEU A 129 -1.59 6.14 -2.86
CA LEU A 129 -0.24 5.62 -3.03
C LEU A 129 -0.02 4.98 -4.42
N ALA A 130 -0.98 4.22 -4.91
CA ALA A 130 -0.91 3.62 -6.24
C ALA A 130 -0.80 4.70 -7.32
N GLY A 131 -1.60 5.77 -7.22
CA GLY A 131 -1.50 6.92 -8.13
C GLY A 131 -0.15 7.65 -8.05
N ASN A 132 0.43 7.79 -6.85
CA ASN A 132 1.78 8.36 -6.71
C ASN A 132 2.85 7.52 -7.42
N TYR A 133 2.76 6.19 -7.32
CA TYR A 133 3.70 5.31 -8.01
C TYR A 133 3.47 5.24 -9.52
N GLU A 134 2.23 5.36 -9.99
CA GLU A 134 1.91 5.48 -11.42
C GLU A 134 2.49 6.77 -12.00
N ASN A 135 2.30 7.91 -11.32
CA ASN A 135 2.91 9.18 -11.72
C ASN A 135 4.43 9.11 -11.77
N LEU A 136 5.04 8.47 -10.76
CA LEU A 136 6.49 8.25 -10.74
C LEU A 136 6.94 7.37 -11.90
N ALA A 137 6.17 6.33 -12.25
CA ALA A 137 6.45 5.47 -13.39
C ALA A 137 6.39 6.26 -14.70
N LEU A 138 5.42 7.17 -14.86
CA LEU A 138 5.35 8.07 -16.02
C LEU A 138 6.56 9.02 -16.08
N SER A 139 6.91 9.68 -14.97
CA SER A 139 8.09 10.56 -14.87
C SER A 139 9.40 9.84 -15.21
N LEU A 140 9.48 8.55 -14.89
CA LEU A 140 10.65 7.71 -15.10
C LEU A 140 10.60 6.84 -16.37
N ASP A 141 9.57 6.98 -17.20
CA ASP A 141 9.39 6.16 -18.40
C ASP A 141 9.47 4.64 -18.11
N LEU A 142 8.76 4.22 -17.06
CA LEU A 142 8.73 2.86 -16.52
C LEU A 142 7.29 2.31 -16.37
N ILE A 143 6.37 2.79 -17.20
CA ILE A 143 4.94 2.46 -17.06
C ILE A 143 4.69 0.96 -17.31
N ASP A 144 5.42 0.34 -18.24
CA ASP A 144 5.28 -1.08 -18.57
C ASP A 144 5.77 -1.97 -17.42
N GLU A 145 6.92 -1.63 -16.82
CA GLU A 145 7.45 -2.33 -15.65
C GLU A 145 6.52 -2.17 -14.44
N PHE A 146 5.99 -0.95 -14.22
CA PHE A 146 5.00 -0.70 -13.18
C PHE A 146 3.74 -1.56 -13.37
N GLN A 147 3.21 -1.65 -14.59
CA GLN A 147 2.04 -2.47 -14.90
C GLN A 147 2.31 -3.97 -14.69
N ASN A 148 3.50 -4.45 -15.03
CA ASN A 148 3.88 -5.84 -14.81
C ASN A 148 3.98 -6.19 -13.32
N GLU A 149 4.66 -5.36 -12.53
CA GLU A 149 4.78 -5.55 -11.08
C GLU A 149 3.41 -5.47 -10.38
N THR A 150 2.57 -4.53 -10.82
CA THR A 150 1.23 -4.35 -10.23
C THR A 150 0.26 -5.47 -10.59
N LYS A 151 0.30 -6.02 -11.82
CA LYS A 151 -0.51 -7.19 -12.20
C LYS A 151 -0.22 -8.41 -11.35
N GLN A 152 1.06 -8.75 -11.16
CA GLN A 152 1.45 -9.92 -10.36
C GLN A 152 0.99 -9.79 -8.89
N GLY A 153 1.08 -8.58 -8.33
CA GLY A 153 0.57 -8.27 -7.00
C GLY A 153 -0.96 -8.31 -6.92
N ALA A 154 -1.64 -7.75 -7.93
CA ALA A 154 -3.09 -7.63 -7.99
C ALA A 154 -3.78 -9.01 -8.00
N GLU A 155 -3.30 -9.98 -8.78
CA GLU A 155 -3.90 -11.31 -8.83
C GLU A 155 -3.89 -12.00 -7.44
N LYS A 156 -2.77 -11.89 -6.71
CA LYS A 156 -2.65 -12.44 -5.35
C LYS A 156 -3.59 -11.73 -4.38
N VAL A 157 -3.59 -10.40 -4.38
CA VAL A 157 -4.47 -9.60 -3.50
C VAL A 157 -5.94 -9.87 -3.81
N SER A 158 -6.34 -9.87 -5.08
CA SER A 158 -7.71 -10.20 -5.51
C SER A 158 -8.13 -11.60 -5.08
N SER A 159 -7.22 -12.58 -5.13
CA SER A 159 -7.52 -13.94 -4.64
C SER A 159 -7.79 -13.98 -3.12
N LEU A 160 -7.05 -13.19 -2.33
CA LEU A 160 -7.24 -13.08 -0.88
C LEU A 160 -8.55 -12.36 -0.54
N ILE A 161 -8.86 -11.28 -1.25
CA ILE A 161 -10.14 -10.57 -1.12
C ILE A 161 -11.32 -11.48 -1.49
N ALA A 162 -11.21 -12.25 -2.59
CA ALA A 162 -12.25 -13.20 -2.98
C ALA A 162 -12.47 -14.31 -1.93
N ARG A 163 -11.39 -14.79 -1.29
CA ARG A 163 -11.46 -15.72 -0.15
C ARG A 163 -12.17 -15.09 1.05
N ARG A 164 -11.84 -13.84 1.38
CA ARG A 164 -12.49 -13.08 2.45
C ARG A 164 -13.99 -12.93 2.20
N ASP A 165 -14.37 -12.53 1.00
CA ASP A 165 -15.78 -12.32 0.64
C ASP A 165 -16.56 -13.64 0.62
N THR A 166 -15.93 -14.73 0.19
CA THR A 166 -16.51 -16.09 0.25
C THR A 166 -16.68 -16.56 1.68
N LEU A 167 -15.69 -16.29 2.53
CA LEU A 167 -15.74 -16.62 3.96
C LEU A 167 -16.89 -15.87 4.64
N ALA A 168 -16.98 -14.56 4.42
CA ALA A 168 -18.07 -13.73 4.91
C ALA A 168 -19.42 -14.31 4.45
N LYS A 169 -19.62 -14.55 3.15
CA LYS A 169 -20.86 -15.14 2.62
C LYS A 169 -21.22 -16.49 3.23
N ASN A 170 -20.24 -17.39 3.42
CA ASN A 170 -20.47 -18.73 3.97
C ASN A 170 -20.79 -18.71 5.47
N LEU A 171 -20.37 -17.67 6.19
CA LEU A 171 -20.67 -17.50 7.61
C LEU A 171 -21.94 -16.67 7.83
N LEU A 172 -22.24 -15.68 6.99
CA LEU A 172 -23.52 -14.96 6.94
C LEU A 172 -24.72 -15.87 6.64
N LYS A 173 -24.49 -17.04 6.04
CA LYS A 173 -25.52 -18.08 5.87
C LYS A 173 -25.78 -18.91 7.13
N ARG A 174 -24.86 -18.89 8.10
CA ARG A 174 -24.86 -19.73 9.32
C ARG A 174 -25.11 -18.94 10.59
N ALA A 175 -24.67 -17.69 10.63
CA ALA A 175 -25.00 -16.71 11.63
C ALA A 175 -25.75 -15.57 10.93
N ASP A 176 -26.86 -15.10 11.51
CA ASP A 176 -27.51 -13.87 11.07
C ASP A 176 -26.95 -12.69 11.86
N PRO A 177 -25.93 -11.98 11.37
CA PRO A 177 -25.45 -10.79 12.05
C PRO A 177 -26.50 -9.69 12.13
N ASN A 178 -27.59 -9.71 11.36
CA ASN A 178 -28.68 -8.77 11.57
C ASN A 178 -29.43 -9.04 12.87
N ALA A 179 -29.40 -10.27 13.41
CA ALA A 179 -29.94 -10.53 14.74
C ALA A 179 -29.08 -9.88 15.84
N ILE A 180 -27.74 -9.93 15.68
CA ILE A 180 -26.76 -9.34 16.63
C ILE A 180 -26.72 -7.81 16.49
N PHE A 181 -26.51 -7.31 15.27
CA PHE A 181 -26.40 -5.88 14.98
C PHE A 181 -27.75 -5.18 14.98
N GLY A 182 -28.83 -5.84 14.56
CA GLY A 182 -30.18 -5.29 14.63
C GLY A 182 -30.62 -5.07 16.07
N ALA A 183 -30.33 -6.00 16.98
CA ALA A 183 -30.57 -5.83 18.41
C ALA A 183 -29.73 -4.71 19.04
N LEU A 184 -28.49 -4.54 18.59
CA LEU A 184 -27.62 -3.44 19.00
C LEU A 184 -28.11 -2.08 18.50
N ILE A 185 -28.63 -2.01 17.27
CA ILE A 185 -29.15 -0.79 16.65
C ILE A 185 -30.52 -0.40 17.24
N SER A 186 -31.39 -1.37 17.50
CA SER A 186 -32.70 -1.11 18.10
C SER A 186 -32.58 -0.66 19.56
N GLY A 187 -31.56 -1.16 20.27
CA GLY A 187 -31.33 -0.87 21.68
C GLY A 187 -32.42 -1.40 22.61
N ASP A 188 -33.41 -2.12 22.08
CA ASP A 188 -34.52 -2.64 22.87
C ASP A 188 -34.11 -3.93 23.58
N GLU A 189 -34.45 -4.02 24.87
CA GLU A 189 -34.01 -5.13 25.70
C GLU A 189 -34.47 -6.48 25.17
N LYS A 190 -35.67 -6.52 24.55
CA LYS A 190 -36.24 -7.75 24.00
C LYS A 190 -35.45 -8.27 22.82
N SER A 191 -35.02 -7.41 21.89
CA SER A 191 -34.16 -7.80 20.77
C SER A 191 -32.76 -8.19 21.25
N ILE A 192 -32.20 -7.49 22.25
CA ILE A 192 -30.91 -7.88 22.86
C ILE A 192 -31.03 -9.27 23.51
N GLN A 193 -32.14 -9.57 24.16
CA GLN A 193 -32.40 -10.87 24.77
C GLN A 193 -32.56 -11.98 23.72
N ILE A 194 -33.26 -11.68 22.62
CA ILE A 194 -33.39 -12.59 21.47
C ILE A 194 -32.02 -12.85 20.84
N ALA A 195 -31.23 -11.79 20.62
CA ALA A 195 -29.88 -11.90 20.08
C ALA A 195 -28.99 -12.75 20.98
N MET A 196 -29.04 -12.55 22.31
CA MET A 196 -28.33 -13.39 23.27
C MET A 196 -28.65 -14.87 23.05
N GLN A 197 -29.93 -15.23 22.89
CA GLN A 197 -30.37 -16.63 22.76
C GLN A 197 -30.15 -17.26 21.38
N THR A 198 -30.09 -16.46 20.32
CA THR A 198 -30.13 -16.95 18.93
C THR A 198 -28.82 -16.74 18.18
N ALA A 199 -27.94 -15.86 18.66
CA ALA A 199 -26.68 -15.55 18.02
C ALA A 199 -25.66 -16.69 18.16
N ASN A 200 -24.97 -16.99 17.06
CA ASN A 200 -23.82 -17.87 17.07
C ASN A 200 -22.52 -17.06 17.21
N PHE A 201 -22.10 -16.83 18.45
CA PHE A 201 -20.86 -16.10 18.73
C PHE A 201 -19.59 -16.89 18.35
N GLY A 202 -19.66 -18.22 18.26
CA GLY A 202 -18.54 -19.04 17.80
C GLY A 202 -18.22 -18.82 16.33
N ASP A 203 -19.25 -18.77 15.48
CA ASP A 203 -19.08 -18.42 14.07
C ASP A 203 -18.61 -16.98 13.89
N LEU A 204 -19.07 -16.05 14.76
CA LEU A 204 -18.61 -14.66 14.76
C LEU A 204 -17.12 -14.54 15.11
N ALA A 205 -16.67 -15.17 16.20
CA ALA A 205 -15.27 -15.15 16.60
C ALA A 205 -14.36 -15.77 15.52
N LYS A 206 -14.80 -16.90 14.93
CA LYS A 206 -14.09 -17.54 13.83
C LYS A 206 -14.00 -16.64 12.59
N LEU A 207 -15.09 -15.94 12.23
CA LEU A 207 -15.10 -14.98 11.13
C LEU A 207 -14.04 -13.89 11.34
N GLN A 208 -14.03 -13.28 12.53
CA GLN A 208 -13.14 -12.16 12.83
C GLN A 208 -11.67 -12.59 12.84
N SER A 209 -11.37 -13.74 13.45
CA SER A 209 -10.02 -14.32 13.45
C SER A 209 -9.50 -14.61 12.04
N GLN A 210 -10.30 -15.29 11.21
CA GLN A 210 -9.91 -15.60 9.83
C GLN A 210 -9.84 -14.35 8.94
N ASN A 211 -10.65 -13.33 9.22
CA ASN A 211 -10.57 -12.05 8.51
C ASN A 211 -9.23 -11.35 8.78
N ILE A 212 -8.75 -11.33 10.03
CA ILE A 212 -7.44 -10.75 10.36
C ILE A 212 -6.30 -11.48 9.66
N GLU A 213 -6.33 -12.81 9.62
CA GLU A 213 -5.31 -13.60 8.91
C GLU A 213 -5.23 -13.23 7.43
N LEU A 214 -6.39 -13.06 6.78
CA LEU A 214 -6.47 -12.65 5.38
C LEU A 214 -5.99 -11.20 5.17
N GLU A 215 -6.42 -10.26 6.01
CA GLU A 215 -6.00 -8.86 5.91
C GLU A 215 -4.49 -8.70 6.19
N SER A 216 -3.92 -9.48 7.12
CA SER A 216 -2.47 -9.52 7.34
C SER A 216 -1.71 -10.05 6.13
N ALA A 217 -2.24 -11.09 5.47
CA ALA A 217 -1.68 -11.59 4.22
C ALA A 217 -1.75 -10.54 3.09
N VAL A 218 -2.83 -9.77 3.00
CA VAL A 218 -2.97 -8.64 2.06
C VAL A 218 -1.91 -7.57 2.35
N GLN A 219 -1.75 -7.14 3.60
CA GLN A 219 -0.72 -6.16 3.97
C GLN A 219 0.68 -6.62 3.58
N ASN A 220 1.03 -7.88 3.88
CA ASN A 220 2.34 -8.43 3.54
C ASN A 220 2.57 -8.46 2.03
N GLN A 221 1.56 -8.85 1.25
CA GLN A 221 1.66 -8.84 -0.22
C GLN A 221 1.82 -7.42 -0.77
N GLN A 222 1.10 -6.43 -0.22
CA GLN A 222 1.24 -5.03 -0.59
C GLN A 222 2.63 -4.49 -0.24
N ARG A 223 3.18 -4.81 0.95
CA ARG A 223 4.55 -4.44 1.35
C ARG A 223 5.60 -4.96 0.38
N VAL A 224 5.49 -6.23 -0.03
CA VAL A 224 6.40 -6.83 -1.02
C VAL A 224 6.31 -6.09 -2.34
N GLN A 225 5.10 -5.87 -2.85
CA GLN A 225 4.88 -5.15 -4.11
C GLN A 225 5.48 -3.74 -4.11
N PHE A 226 5.19 -2.93 -3.08
CA PHE A 226 5.74 -1.58 -2.99
C PHE A 226 7.25 -1.56 -2.71
N SER A 227 7.80 -2.61 -2.08
CA SER A 227 9.25 -2.77 -1.95
C SER A 227 9.93 -2.98 -3.30
N GLU A 228 9.38 -3.85 -4.16
CA GLU A 228 9.92 -4.09 -5.50
C GLU A 228 9.79 -2.84 -6.39
N LEU A 229 8.65 -2.14 -6.34
CA LEU A 229 8.50 -0.85 -7.01
C LEU A 229 9.54 0.18 -6.56
N ASN A 230 9.79 0.30 -5.24
CA ASN A 230 10.83 1.19 -4.73
C ASN A 230 12.23 0.83 -5.25
N LYS A 231 12.56 -0.46 -5.35
CA LYS A 231 13.85 -0.91 -5.91
C LYS A 231 13.96 -0.56 -7.39
N LEU A 232 12.90 -0.80 -8.17
CA LEU A 232 12.82 -0.48 -9.58
C LEU A 232 13.08 1.02 -9.81
N PHE A 233 12.32 1.89 -9.13
CA PHE A 233 12.43 3.33 -9.29
C PHE A 233 13.77 3.88 -8.76
N ALA A 234 14.27 3.38 -7.64
CA ALA A 234 15.57 3.79 -7.11
C ALA A 234 16.72 3.43 -8.08
N LYS A 235 16.67 2.24 -8.68
CA LYS A 235 17.66 1.81 -9.68
C LYS A 235 17.64 2.72 -10.90
N GLU A 236 16.46 3.09 -11.38
CA GLU A 236 16.31 3.97 -12.54
C GLU A 236 16.76 5.40 -12.26
N LEU A 237 16.41 5.96 -11.09
CA LEU A 237 16.91 7.26 -10.65
C LEU A 237 18.44 7.27 -10.55
N ASN A 238 19.03 6.25 -9.93
CA ASN A 238 20.48 6.10 -9.83
C ASN A 238 21.14 6.00 -11.22
N ARG A 239 20.52 5.24 -12.13
CA ARG A 239 20.96 5.14 -13.52
C ARG A 239 20.93 6.50 -14.20
N ARG A 240 19.86 7.30 -14.08
CA ARG A 240 19.75 8.64 -14.67
C ARG A 240 20.79 9.61 -14.11
N PHE A 241 21.03 9.60 -12.80
CA PHE A 241 22.10 10.40 -12.18
C PHE A 241 23.50 10.07 -12.73
N HIS A 242 23.78 8.81 -13.05
CA HIS A 242 25.10 8.37 -13.51
C HIS A 242 25.26 8.31 -15.04
N ARG A 243 24.17 8.17 -15.81
CA ARG A 243 24.21 8.11 -17.28
C ARG A 243 24.74 9.41 -17.88
N GLY A 244 24.42 10.54 -17.24
CA GLY A 244 24.93 11.85 -17.62
C GLY A 244 26.43 12.07 -17.36
N LEU A 245 27.05 11.33 -16.43
CA LEU A 245 28.49 11.41 -16.19
C LEU A 245 29.24 10.51 -17.18
N PHE A 246 28.96 9.20 -17.21
CA PHE A 246 29.82 8.25 -17.92
C PHE A 246 29.64 8.20 -19.43
N SER A 247 28.42 8.40 -19.97
CA SER A 247 28.19 8.30 -21.42
C SER A 247 28.86 9.44 -22.21
N TYR A 248 28.97 10.63 -21.60
CA TYR A 248 29.58 11.79 -22.23
C TYR A 248 31.11 11.77 -22.14
N PHE A 249 31.69 11.33 -21.01
CA PHE A 249 33.14 11.08 -20.92
C PHE A 249 33.60 10.03 -21.94
N TRP A 250 32.84 8.95 -22.14
CA TRP A 250 33.20 7.95 -23.16
C TRP A 250 33.02 8.45 -24.60
N SER A 251 32.07 9.36 -24.87
CA SER A 251 31.91 9.98 -26.20
C SER A 251 33.05 10.92 -26.56
N LEU A 252 33.68 11.56 -25.56
CA LEU A 252 34.84 12.45 -25.72
C LEU A 252 36.17 11.68 -25.83
N VAL A 253 36.28 10.50 -25.22
CA VAL A 253 37.50 9.65 -25.28
C VAL A 253 37.57 8.81 -26.56
N ARG A 254 36.47 8.69 -27.32
CA ARG A 254 36.39 7.91 -28.58
C ARG A 254 36.54 8.76 -29.86
N ILE A 255 36.72 10.07 -29.74
CA ILE A 255 37.09 11.00 -30.82
C ILE A 255 38.59 11.25 -30.73
#